data_AF-A0A1G9LG16-F1
#
_entry.id   AF-A0A1G9LG16-F1
#
_cell.length_a   1.000
_cell.length_b   1.000
_cell.length_c   1.000
_cell.angle_alpha   90.00
_cell.angle_beta   90.00
_cell.angle_gamma   90.00
#
_symmetry.space_group_name_H-M   'P 1'
#
loop_
_entity.id
_entity.type
_entity.pdbx_description
1 polymer ?
#
loop_
_entity_poly.entity_id
_entity_poly.type
_entity_poly.pdbx_seq_one_letter_code
_entity_poly.pdbx_strand_id
1 'polypeptide(L)'
;MAVADPEVGAPTPVRNGLEVVAGLVDAYAGRTPVESVAVVGNAPVPADPERAAAIDAADLVVRVNGFALDGPQHPRGLGTRADVVVTQWALEATPWVFADYRSRLYLYNEPGMMYADVERLPAWWPPDLGLVPIPNREVNQPLSRALGFDPAQPRWATTGTVAAWLVRRLYPEARLLLAGFSFIWTPVQSTWDHAYGGASVLTGDHELIAEATMLRSWIEDGSAEYLR
;
A
#
# COMPACT_ATOMS: atom_id res chain seq x y z
N MET A 1 -17.50 -48.68 -5.16
CA MET A 1 -17.71 -47.40 -5.86
C MET A 1 -16.51 -46.52 -5.56
N ALA A 2 -15.65 -46.28 -6.54
CA ALA A 2 -14.53 -45.35 -6.40
C ALA A 2 -15.06 -43.93 -6.67
N VAL A 3 -14.83 -43.01 -5.74
CA VAL A 3 -15.09 -41.59 -5.92
C VAL A 3 -13.97 -41.05 -6.79
N ALA A 4 -14.30 -40.45 -7.93
CA ALA A 4 -13.32 -39.83 -8.81
C ALA A 4 -12.71 -38.61 -8.09
N ASP A 5 -11.37 -38.51 -8.10
CA ASP A 5 -10.67 -37.33 -7.63
C ASP A 5 -11.11 -36.10 -8.43
N PRO A 6 -11.29 -34.93 -7.79
CA PRO A 6 -11.61 -33.72 -8.50
C PRO A 6 -10.45 -33.37 -9.44
N GLU A 7 -10.76 -33.22 -10.74
CA GLU A 7 -9.83 -32.67 -11.72
C GLU A 7 -9.50 -31.23 -11.31
N VAL A 8 -8.37 -31.05 -10.62
CA VAL A 8 -7.76 -29.75 -10.46
C VAL A 8 -7.21 -29.37 -11.83
N GLY A 9 -7.93 -28.50 -12.53
CA GLY A 9 -7.51 -27.99 -13.83
C GLY A 9 -6.07 -27.47 -13.79
N ALA A 10 -5.32 -27.67 -14.88
CA ALA A 10 -3.94 -27.23 -14.97
C ALA A 10 -3.85 -25.72 -14.64
N PRO A 11 -2.89 -25.29 -13.79
CA PRO A 11 -2.78 -23.89 -13.41
C PRO A 11 -2.56 -23.02 -14.66
N THR A 12 -3.35 -21.95 -14.79
CA THR A 12 -3.16 -20.94 -15.84
C THR A 12 -1.74 -20.39 -15.74
N PRO A 13 -0.97 -20.34 -16.84
CA PRO A 13 0.38 -19.79 -16.81
C PRO A 13 0.33 -18.32 -16.39
N VAL A 14 0.97 -18.00 -15.27
CA VAL A 14 1.26 -16.62 -14.86
C VAL A 14 2.18 -16.00 -15.91
N ARG A 15 1.76 -14.87 -16.49
CA ARG A 15 2.51 -14.20 -17.56
C ARG A 15 3.51 -13.17 -17.03
N ASN A 16 3.28 -12.61 -15.83
CA ASN A 16 4.22 -11.73 -15.12
C ASN A 16 3.88 -11.60 -13.63
N GLY A 17 4.77 -10.99 -12.85
CA GLY A 17 4.60 -10.84 -11.39
C GLY A 17 3.38 -10.00 -10.97
N LEU A 18 2.92 -9.08 -11.82
CA LEU A 18 1.75 -8.25 -11.50
C LEU A 18 0.46 -9.06 -11.52
N GLU A 19 0.35 -10.08 -12.39
CA GLU A 19 -0.80 -11.00 -12.40
C GLU A 19 -0.87 -11.85 -11.12
N VAL A 20 0.27 -12.25 -10.55
CA VAL A 20 0.32 -12.94 -9.25
C VAL A 20 -0.12 -12.01 -8.13
N VAL A 21 0.41 -10.78 -8.10
CA VAL A 21 -0.01 -9.79 -7.11
C VAL A 21 -1.51 -9.50 -7.23
N ALA A 22 -2.05 -9.39 -8.45
CA ALA A 22 -3.47 -9.18 -8.68
C ALA A 22 -4.32 -10.31 -8.07
N GLY A 23 -4.02 -11.57 -8.41
CA GLY A 23 -4.76 -12.71 -7.88
C GLY A 23 -4.65 -12.87 -6.36
N LEU A 24 -3.51 -12.50 -5.77
CA LEU A 24 -3.36 -12.47 -4.32
C LEU A 24 -4.17 -11.34 -3.70
N VAL A 25 -4.14 -10.13 -4.24
CA VAL A 25 -4.94 -9.00 -3.73
C VAL A 25 -6.43 -9.31 -3.81
N ASP A 26 -6.90 -9.90 -4.93
CA ASP A 26 -8.30 -10.33 -5.09
C ASP A 26 -8.73 -11.34 -4.02
N ALA A 27 -7.85 -12.24 -3.59
CA ALA A 27 -8.14 -13.23 -2.55
C ALA A 27 -8.33 -12.62 -1.15
N TYR A 28 -7.84 -11.41 -0.91
CA TYR A 28 -7.97 -10.68 0.36
C TYR A 28 -8.99 -9.53 0.29
N ALA A 29 -9.54 -9.22 -0.88
CA ALA A 29 -10.59 -8.23 -1.02
C ALA A 29 -11.88 -8.70 -0.31
N GLY A 30 -12.58 -7.77 0.34
CA GLY A 30 -13.85 -8.05 1.00
C GLY A 30 -15.02 -8.26 0.04
N ARG A 31 -14.85 -7.84 -1.23
CA ARG A 31 -15.81 -8.04 -2.31
C ARG A 31 -15.09 -8.12 -3.66
N THR A 32 -15.62 -8.98 -4.54
CA THR A 32 -15.24 -9.07 -5.95
C THR A 32 -16.49 -8.97 -6.83
N PRO A 33 -16.52 -8.15 -7.90
CA PRO A 33 -15.45 -7.25 -8.34
C PRO A 33 -15.16 -6.13 -7.34
N VAL A 34 -13.91 -5.66 -7.31
CA VAL A 34 -13.48 -4.52 -6.49
C VAL A 34 -13.92 -3.23 -7.18
N GLU A 35 -14.82 -2.48 -6.55
CA GLU A 35 -15.36 -1.21 -7.09
C GLU A 35 -14.84 0.00 -6.31
N SER A 36 -14.32 -0.22 -5.10
CA SER A 36 -13.78 0.82 -4.24
C SER A 36 -12.54 0.34 -3.49
N VAL A 37 -11.50 1.18 -3.45
CA VAL A 37 -10.24 0.89 -2.75
C VAL A 37 -9.87 2.07 -1.86
N ALA A 38 -9.65 1.82 -0.57
CA ALA A 38 -9.06 2.79 0.33
C ALA A 38 -7.57 2.52 0.50
N VAL A 39 -6.73 3.51 0.19
CA VAL A 39 -5.29 3.49 0.51
C VAL A 39 -5.06 4.47 1.63
N VAL A 40 -4.46 3.99 2.72
CA VAL A 40 -4.27 4.79 3.93
C VAL A 40 -2.79 4.87 4.27
N GLY A 41 -2.25 6.09 4.13
CA GLY A 41 -0.92 6.46 4.58
C GLY A 41 -0.82 6.57 6.10
N ASN A 42 0.38 6.84 6.59
CA ASN A 42 0.67 6.83 8.03
C ASN A 42 0.56 8.19 8.71
N ALA A 43 0.31 9.27 7.97
CA ALA A 43 0.24 10.58 8.59
C ALA A 43 -0.95 10.66 9.58
N PRO A 44 -0.78 11.35 10.73
CA PRO A 44 -1.89 11.61 11.63
C PRO A 44 -2.94 12.48 10.92
N VAL A 45 -4.19 12.20 11.23
CA VAL A 45 -5.36 12.96 10.78
C VAL A 45 -6.26 13.29 11.97
N PRO A 46 -7.03 14.38 11.94
CA PRO A 46 -8.00 14.69 13.00
C PRO A 46 -9.04 13.58 13.10
N ALA A 47 -9.41 13.14 14.30
CA ALA A 47 -10.40 12.08 14.47
C ALA A 47 -11.72 12.42 13.74
N ASP A 48 -12.15 11.51 12.87
CA ASP A 48 -13.37 11.66 12.07
C ASP A 48 -14.02 10.27 11.88
N PRO A 49 -15.22 10.04 12.46
CA PRO A 49 -15.91 8.78 12.34
C PRO A 49 -16.47 8.52 10.93
N GLU A 50 -16.78 9.56 10.15
CA GLU A 50 -17.28 9.40 8.78
C GLU A 50 -16.16 8.92 7.86
N ARG A 51 -14.96 9.50 8.00
CA ARG A 51 -13.77 9.03 7.30
C ARG A 51 -13.43 7.58 7.65
N ALA A 52 -13.44 7.24 8.94
CA ALA A 52 -13.20 5.86 9.38
C ALA A 52 -14.22 4.88 8.77
N ALA A 53 -15.50 5.25 8.77
CA ALA A 53 -16.56 4.44 8.18
C ALA A 53 -16.40 4.30 6.65
N ALA A 54 -16.01 5.37 5.94
CA ALA A 54 -15.76 5.34 4.51
C ALA A 54 -14.57 4.42 4.15
N ILE A 55 -13.50 4.45 4.95
CA ILE A 55 -12.35 3.55 4.79
C ILE A 55 -12.79 2.09 4.99
N ASP A 56 -13.47 1.79 6.10
CA ASP A 56 -13.85 0.42 6.43
C ASP A 56 -14.92 -0.16 5.48
N ALA A 57 -15.71 0.70 4.83
CA ALA A 57 -16.72 0.34 3.84
C ALA A 57 -16.15 0.04 2.44
N ALA A 58 -14.88 0.35 2.16
CA ALA A 58 -14.26 0.04 0.87
C ALA A 58 -14.19 -1.48 0.64
N ASP A 59 -14.26 -1.92 -0.62
CA ASP A 59 -14.14 -3.33 -0.97
C ASP A 59 -12.75 -3.88 -0.61
N LEU A 60 -11.72 -3.03 -0.73
CA LEU A 60 -10.34 -3.30 -0.39
C LEU A 60 -9.70 -2.15 0.42
N VAL A 61 -9.05 -2.46 1.53
CA VAL A 61 -8.31 -1.51 2.37
C VAL A 61 -6.82 -1.83 2.38
N VAL A 62 -6.03 -0.93 1.81
CA VAL A 62 -4.57 -1.01 1.74
C VAL A 62 -3.94 -0.08 2.77
N ARG A 63 -3.09 -0.64 3.64
CA ARG A 63 -2.26 0.10 4.60
C ARG A 63 -0.81 0.07 4.17
N VAL A 64 0.01 0.93 4.76
CA VAL A 64 1.45 0.97 4.49
C VAL A 64 2.29 0.96 5.76
N ASN A 65 3.42 0.26 5.72
CA ASN A 65 4.44 0.24 6.78
C ASN A 65 3.86 0.07 8.20
N GLY A 66 4.31 0.91 9.15
CA GLY A 66 3.90 0.93 10.55
C GLY A 66 2.53 1.56 10.78
N PHE A 67 1.52 1.14 10.02
CA PHE A 67 0.19 1.74 10.09
C PHE A 67 -0.42 1.67 11.50
N ALA A 68 -1.41 2.53 11.73
CA ALA A 68 -2.26 2.50 12.90
C ALA A 68 -3.70 2.22 12.50
N LEU A 69 -4.44 1.55 13.38
CA LEU A 69 -5.88 1.35 13.27
C LEU A 69 -6.60 2.06 14.42
N ASP A 70 -7.86 2.39 14.19
CA ASP A 70 -8.76 2.84 15.24
C ASP A 70 -8.96 1.72 16.28
N GLY A 71 -9.11 2.13 17.54
CA GLY A 71 -9.50 1.23 18.62
C GLY A 71 -10.60 1.86 19.47
N PRO A 72 -11.31 1.07 20.31
CA PRO A 72 -12.45 1.56 21.10
C PRO A 72 -12.14 2.79 21.98
N GLN A 73 -10.88 2.94 22.38
CA GLN A 73 -10.41 4.03 23.25
C GLN A 73 -9.59 5.09 22.50
N HIS A 74 -9.29 4.86 21.22
CA HIS A 74 -8.37 5.65 20.42
C HIS A 74 -8.88 5.83 18.99
N PRO A 75 -9.97 6.59 18.77
CA PRO A 75 -10.41 6.93 17.42
C PRO A 75 -9.40 7.88 16.78
N ARG A 76 -8.66 7.39 15.79
CA ARG A 76 -7.75 8.16 14.92
C ARG A 76 -8.47 8.62 13.65
N GLY A 77 -9.69 8.11 13.41
CA GLY A 77 -10.43 8.35 12.19
C GLY A 77 -9.78 7.69 11.00
N LEU A 78 -9.11 6.56 11.21
CA LEU A 78 -8.41 5.81 10.17
C LEU A 78 -9.11 4.49 9.85
N GLY A 79 -10.18 4.13 10.54
CA GLY A 79 -10.85 2.85 10.39
C GLY A 79 -10.11 1.71 11.10
N THR A 80 -10.73 0.54 11.08
CA THR A 80 -10.31 -0.65 11.83
C THR A 80 -9.80 -1.78 10.92
N ARG A 81 -9.98 -1.64 9.60
CA ARG A 81 -9.67 -2.70 8.63
C ARG A 81 -8.31 -2.51 7.95
N ALA A 82 -7.69 -3.62 7.60
CA ALA A 82 -6.51 -3.71 6.74
C ALA A 82 -6.53 -5.08 6.06
N ASP A 83 -6.68 -5.11 4.73
CA ASP A 83 -6.70 -6.34 3.94
C ASP A 83 -5.32 -6.60 3.32
N VAL A 84 -4.67 -5.53 2.85
CA VAL A 84 -3.32 -5.55 2.27
C VAL A 84 -2.44 -4.56 3.01
N VAL A 85 -1.20 -4.95 3.29
CA VAL A 85 -0.18 -4.09 3.91
C VAL A 85 1.03 -4.03 2.98
N VAL A 86 1.33 -2.84 2.45
CA VAL A 86 2.55 -2.61 1.67
C VAL A 86 3.66 -2.15 2.61
N THR A 87 4.73 -2.91 2.69
CA THR A 87 5.84 -2.69 3.64
C THR A 87 7.17 -2.50 2.92
N GLN A 88 8.18 -1.98 3.62
CA GLN A 88 9.57 -1.93 3.17
C GLN A 88 10.51 -2.43 4.29
N TRP A 89 11.78 -2.66 3.97
CA TRP A 89 12.81 -3.20 4.86
C TRP A 89 13.05 -2.33 6.10
N ALA A 90 12.94 -1.01 5.95
CA ALA A 90 13.11 -0.04 7.03
C ALA A 90 11.85 0.15 7.89
N LEU A 91 10.91 -0.81 7.83
CA LEU A 91 9.70 -0.82 8.64
C LEU A 91 10.00 -0.83 10.15
N GLU A 92 9.40 0.12 10.86
CA GLU A 92 9.20 0.01 12.30
C GLU A 92 7.89 -0.73 12.58
N ALA A 93 7.99 -1.92 13.18
CA ALA A 93 6.82 -2.74 13.48
C ALA A 93 6.02 -2.16 14.65
N THR A 94 4.82 -1.65 14.36
CA THR A 94 3.88 -1.18 15.38
C THR A 94 2.99 -2.33 15.88
N PRO A 95 2.25 -2.16 16.99
CA PRO A 95 1.36 -3.22 17.51
C PRO A 95 0.33 -3.74 16.49
N TRP A 96 -0.05 -2.93 15.50
CA TRP A 96 -1.03 -3.33 14.47
C TRP A 96 -0.41 -4.13 13.33
N VAL A 97 0.88 -3.90 13.02
CA VAL A 97 1.54 -4.45 11.83
C VAL A 97 1.40 -5.97 11.79
N PHE A 98 1.62 -6.67 12.90
CA PHE A 98 1.52 -8.14 12.93
C PHE A 98 0.35 -8.67 13.76
N ALA A 99 -0.52 -7.81 14.27
CA ALA A 99 -1.75 -8.26 14.92
C ALA A 99 -2.64 -8.95 13.89
N ASP A 100 -2.89 -10.25 14.08
CA ASP A 100 -3.67 -11.09 13.16
C ASP A 100 -3.12 -11.10 11.72
N TYR A 101 -1.80 -11.10 11.55
CA TYR A 101 -1.16 -10.97 10.22
C TYR A 101 -1.56 -12.05 9.20
N ARG A 102 -2.10 -13.19 9.62
CA ARG A 102 -2.56 -14.24 8.69
C ARG A 102 -3.84 -13.86 7.95
N SER A 103 -4.62 -12.91 8.46
CA SER A 103 -5.83 -12.41 7.79
C SER A 103 -5.54 -11.35 6.72
N ARG A 104 -4.26 -11.03 6.47
CA ARG A 104 -3.86 -9.96 5.55
C ARG A 104 -2.79 -10.42 4.57
N LEU A 105 -2.75 -9.78 3.42
CA LEU A 105 -1.65 -9.91 2.45
C LEU A 105 -0.57 -8.88 2.76
N TYR A 106 0.68 -9.31 2.87
CA TYR A 106 1.84 -8.41 3.02
C TYR A 106 2.60 -8.35 1.70
N LEU A 107 2.61 -7.17 1.10
CA LEU A 107 3.39 -6.87 -0.10
C LEU A 107 4.68 -6.17 0.29
N TYR A 108 5.79 -6.60 -0.26
CA TYR A 108 7.12 -6.08 0.05
C TYR A 108 7.60 -5.17 -1.07
N ASN A 109 7.70 -3.87 -0.78
CA ASN A 109 8.08 -2.82 -1.71
C ASN A 109 9.56 -2.46 -1.58
N GLU A 110 10.38 -3.02 -2.48
CA GLU A 110 11.82 -2.80 -2.49
C GLU A 110 12.34 -2.29 -3.84
N PRO A 111 12.08 -1.02 -4.18
CA PRO A 111 12.66 -0.43 -5.38
C PRO A 111 14.20 -0.32 -5.29
N GLY A 112 14.76 -0.27 -4.08
CA GLY A 112 16.21 -0.26 -3.85
C GLY A 112 16.94 -1.47 -4.44
N MET A 113 16.25 -2.62 -4.52
CA MET A 113 16.78 -3.86 -5.11
C MET A 113 17.03 -3.76 -6.63
N MET A 114 16.54 -2.70 -7.30
CA MET A 114 16.93 -2.40 -8.68
C MET A 114 18.37 -1.90 -8.80
N TYR A 115 18.96 -1.38 -7.72
CA TYR A 115 20.21 -0.63 -7.74
C TYR A 115 21.32 -1.25 -6.88
N ALA A 116 20.94 -1.98 -5.82
CA ALA A 116 21.88 -2.63 -4.92
C ALA A 116 21.28 -3.94 -4.40
N ASP A 117 22.14 -4.95 -4.21
CA ASP A 117 21.75 -6.23 -3.63
C ASP A 117 21.82 -6.12 -2.11
N VAL A 118 20.69 -5.77 -1.49
CA VAL A 118 20.61 -5.55 -0.04
C VAL A 118 19.36 -6.23 0.51
N GLU A 119 19.30 -7.57 0.42
CA GLU A 119 18.22 -8.29 1.08
C GLU A 119 18.63 -8.77 2.47
N ARG A 120 17.98 -8.23 3.49
CA ARG A 120 17.80 -8.92 4.78
C ARG A 120 16.40 -8.62 5.29
N LEU A 121 15.50 -9.61 5.21
CA LEU A 121 14.35 -9.61 6.10
C LEU A 121 14.86 -9.41 7.53
N PRO A 122 14.30 -8.46 8.30
CA PRO A 122 14.70 -8.29 9.67
C PRO A 122 14.53 -9.60 10.45
N ALA A 123 15.42 -9.88 11.40
CA ALA A 123 15.36 -11.11 12.20
C ALA A 123 14.04 -11.27 12.98
N TRP A 124 13.29 -10.18 13.17
CA TRP A 124 11.98 -10.16 13.80
C TRP A 124 10.81 -10.45 12.85
N TRP A 125 11.05 -10.57 11.54
CA TRP A 125 9.99 -10.87 10.57
C TRP A 125 9.39 -12.26 10.83
N PRO A 126 8.05 -12.42 10.80
CA PRO A 126 7.44 -13.73 11.03
C PRO A 126 7.91 -14.75 9.96
N PRO A 127 8.47 -15.91 10.37
CA PRO A 127 9.09 -16.84 9.44
C PRO A 127 8.09 -17.52 8.49
N ASP A 128 6.80 -17.55 8.85
CA ASP A 128 5.73 -18.17 8.08
C ASP A 128 4.93 -17.17 7.22
N LEU A 129 5.18 -15.86 7.35
CA LEU A 129 4.49 -14.84 6.55
C LEU A 129 5.01 -14.79 5.11
N GLY A 130 6.20 -15.34 4.86
CA GLY A 130 6.84 -15.27 3.56
C GLY A 130 7.14 -13.83 3.14
N LEU A 131 7.44 -13.66 1.85
CA LEU A 131 7.72 -12.37 1.22
C LEU A 131 7.07 -12.36 -0.17
N VAL A 132 6.11 -11.46 -0.38
CA VAL A 132 5.47 -11.26 -1.70
C VAL A 132 5.97 -9.93 -2.27
N PRO A 133 6.95 -9.94 -3.18
CA PRO A 133 7.53 -8.70 -3.67
C PRO A 133 6.58 -7.97 -4.62
N ILE A 134 6.53 -6.64 -4.51
CA ILE A 134 5.96 -5.80 -5.56
C ILE A 134 6.92 -5.85 -6.76
N PRO A 135 6.45 -6.26 -7.94
CA PRO A 135 7.32 -6.48 -9.09
C PRO A 135 7.82 -5.14 -9.63
N ASN A 136 9.13 -4.88 -9.44
CA ASN A 136 9.75 -3.59 -9.74
C ASN A 136 9.59 -3.16 -11.21
N ARG A 137 9.73 -4.10 -12.16
CA ARG A 137 9.62 -3.81 -13.60
C ARG A 137 8.21 -3.40 -14.01
N GLU A 138 7.19 -3.99 -13.40
CA GLU A 138 5.78 -3.80 -13.73
C GLU A 138 5.15 -2.63 -12.97
N VAL A 139 5.66 -2.32 -11.77
CA VAL A 139 5.07 -1.33 -10.84
C VAL A 139 5.99 -0.14 -10.63
N ASN A 140 7.17 -0.34 -10.03
CA ASN A 140 8.05 0.75 -9.61
C ASN A 140 8.70 1.49 -10.80
N GLN A 141 9.19 0.80 -11.84
CA GLN A 141 9.77 1.48 -13.01
C GLN A 141 8.74 2.33 -13.76
N PRO A 142 7.50 1.85 -14.04
CA PRO A 142 6.47 2.70 -14.62
C PRO A 142 6.08 3.88 -13.73
N LEU A 143 6.03 3.69 -12.40
CA LEU A 143 5.78 4.78 -11.47
C LEU A 143 6.89 5.84 -11.52
N SER A 144 8.15 5.42 -11.48
CA SER A 144 9.30 6.32 -11.63
C SER A 144 9.17 7.16 -12.90
N ARG A 145 8.84 6.54 -14.05
CA ARG A 145 8.62 7.28 -15.29
C ARG A 145 7.44 8.26 -15.21
N ALA A 146 6.34 7.85 -14.58
CA ALA A 146 5.16 8.70 -14.41
C ALA A 146 5.46 9.94 -13.53
N LEU A 147 6.36 9.79 -12.56
CA LEU A 147 6.85 10.87 -11.70
C LEU A 147 7.98 11.72 -12.35
N GLY A 148 8.41 11.37 -13.57
CA GLY A 148 9.52 12.03 -14.24
C GLY A 148 10.91 11.63 -13.73
N PHE A 149 11.01 10.53 -12.98
CA PHE A 149 12.28 9.98 -12.52
C PHE A 149 12.88 9.06 -13.58
N ASP A 150 14.21 9.00 -13.60
CA ASP A 150 14.97 8.01 -14.36
C ASP A 150 15.02 6.68 -13.56
N PRO A 151 14.44 5.57 -14.06
CA PRO A 151 14.48 4.28 -13.37
C PRO A 151 15.88 3.65 -13.27
N ALA A 152 16.91 4.25 -13.86
CA ALA A 152 18.31 3.83 -13.67
C ALA A 152 18.99 4.53 -12.47
N GLN A 153 18.34 5.54 -11.87
CA GLN A 153 18.87 6.29 -10.73
C GLN A 153 18.20 5.82 -9.43
N PRO A 154 18.91 5.82 -8.27
CA PRO A 154 18.38 5.40 -6.99
C PRO A 154 17.40 6.43 -6.42
N ARG A 155 16.26 6.58 -7.09
CA ARG A 155 15.17 7.50 -6.77
C ARG A 155 13.85 6.75 -6.93
N TRP A 156 12.98 6.83 -5.92
CA TRP A 156 11.71 6.12 -5.93
C TRP A 156 10.66 6.82 -5.06
N ALA A 157 9.40 6.52 -5.36
CA ALA A 157 8.27 7.08 -4.65
C ALA A 157 8.15 6.56 -3.21
N THR A 158 7.46 7.29 -2.36
CA THR A 158 7.07 6.79 -1.03
C THR A 158 6.20 5.53 -1.12
N THR A 159 6.24 4.67 -0.09
CA THR A 159 5.42 3.45 -0.03
C THR A 159 3.92 3.73 -0.23
N GLY A 160 3.41 4.85 0.30
CA GLY A 160 2.02 5.28 0.11
C GLY A 160 1.69 5.52 -1.35
N THR A 161 2.55 6.23 -2.08
CA THR A 161 2.38 6.47 -3.51
C THR A 161 2.51 5.19 -4.33
N VAL A 162 3.43 4.29 -3.96
CA VAL A 162 3.52 2.96 -4.60
C VAL A 162 2.23 2.17 -4.40
N ALA A 163 1.66 2.18 -3.20
CA ALA A 163 0.39 1.50 -2.91
C ALA A 163 -0.76 2.08 -3.75
N ALA A 164 -0.89 3.41 -3.79
CA ALA A 164 -1.90 4.10 -4.61
C ALA A 164 -1.74 3.80 -6.11
N TRP A 165 -0.50 3.82 -6.60
CA TRP A 165 -0.19 3.46 -7.99
C TRP A 165 -0.49 1.99 -8.31
N LEU A 166 -0.12 1.07 -7.42
CA LEU A 166 -0.40 -0.36 -7.57
C LEU A 166 -1.90 -0.60 -7.71
N VAL A 167 -2.72 -0.08 -6.79
CA VAL A 167 -4.17 -0.32 -6.86
C VAL A 167 -4.80 0.34 -8.07
N ARG A 168 -4.30 1.50 -8.51
CA ARG A 168 -4.74 2.15 -9.76
C ARG A 168 -4.45 1.31 -11.00
N ARG A 169 -3.36 0.53 -10.98
CA ARG A 169 -2.98 -0.40 -12.06
C ARG A 169 -3.80 -1.69 -12.03
N LEU A 170 -4.16 -2.18 -10.85
CA LEU A 170 -4.96 -3.38 -10.67
C LEU A 170 -6.46 -3.13 -10.94
N TYR A 171 -6.97 -2.00 -10.47
CA TYR A 171 -8.38 -1.64 -10.50
C TYR A 171 -8.58 -0.24 -11.10
N PRO A 172 -8.34 -0.06 -12.41
CA PRO A 172 -8.38 1.25 -13.06
C PRO A 172 -9.76 1.92 -13.05
N GLU A 173 -10.83 1.16 -12.85
CA GLU A 173 -12.21 1.70 -12.80
C GLU A 173 -12.74 1.85 -11.36
N ALA A 174 -12.01 1.36 -10.35
CA ALA A 174 -12.44 1.46 -8.97
C ALA A 174 -12.28 2.89 -8.43
N ARG A 175 -13.22 3.31 -7.58
CA ARG A 175 -13.10 4.57 -6.84
C ARG A 175 -11.95 4.46 -5.84
N LEU A 176 -10.97 5.34 -5.96
CA LEU A 176 -9.82 5.40 -5.06
C LEU A 176 -10.05 6.42 -3.93
N LEU A 177 -10.03 5.96 -2.69
CA LEU A 177 -10.04 6.80 -1.50
C LEU A 177 -8.62 6.90 -0.93
N LEU A 178 -8.16 8.11 -0.64
CA LEU A 178 -6.86 8.40 -0.08
C LEU A 178 -7.03 9.06 1.29
N ALA A 179 -6.34 8.56 2.31
CA ALA A 179 -6.31 9.16 3.65
C ALA A 179 -4.89 9.07 4.24
N GLY A 180 -4.52 9.97 5.15
CA GLY A 180 -3.22 9.90 5.82
C GLY A 180 -2.01 10.21 4.93
N PHE A 181 -2.18 11.02 3.88
CA PHE A 181 -1.10 11.50 3.01
C PHE A 181 -0.81 12.99 3.29
N SER A 182 0.04 13.28 4.28
CA SER A 182 0.37 14.66 4.68
C SER A 182 0.99 15.50 3.56
N PHE A 183 1.68 14.87 2.61
CA PHE A 183 2.45 15.58 1.59
C PHE A 183 1.63 16.06 0.39
N ILE A 184 0.40 15.56 0.18
CA ILE A 184 -0.44 15.93 -0.99
C ILE A 184 -0.62 17.45 -1.08
N TRP A 185 -0.90 18.10 0.04
CA TRP A 185 -1.12 19.56 0.11
C TRP A 185 0.03 20.32 0.76
N THR A 186 1.02 19.61 1.32
CA THR A 186 2.19 20.21 1.96
C THR A 186 3.42 19.39 1.58
N PRO A 187 3.88 19.44 0.32
CA PRO A 187 4.93 18.55 -0.17
C PRO A 187 6.34 18.90 0.31
N VAL A 188 6.56 20.13 0.81
CA VAL A 188 7.86 20.54 1.36
C VAL A 188 7.88 20.23 2.85
N GLN A 189 8.45 19.08 3.19
CA GLN A 189 8.55 18.56 4.57
C GLN A 189 9.97 18.06 4.83
N SER A 190 10.45 18.21 6.06
CA SER A 190 11.70 17.63 6.53
C SER A 190 11.49 16.45 7.48
N THR A 191 10.28 16.33 8.04
CA THR A 191 9.89 15.28 8.98
C THR A 191 8.46 14.82 8.73
N TRP A 192 8.17 13.57 9.06
CA TRP A 192 6.82 13.00 9.09
C TRP A 192 6.45 12.56 10.48
N ASP A 193 5.33 13.07 10.98
CA ASP A 193 4.67 12.46 12.13
C ASP A 193 3.87 11.23 11.65
N HIS A 194 3.82 10.20 12.49
CA HIS A 194 3.02 9.01 12.22
C HIS A 194 1.83 8.89 13.17
N ALA A 195 0.72 8.35 12.66
CA ALA A 195 -0.53 8.16 13.40
C ALA A 195 -0.40 7.19 14.58
N TYR A 196 0.60 6.30 14.57
CA TYR A 196 0.92 5.46 15.73
C TYR A 196 1.67 6.21 16.85
N GLY A 197 2.16 7.42 16.57
CA GLY A 197 3.14 8.14 17.36
C GLY A 197 4.54 8.05 16.75
N GLY A 198 5.43 9.00 17.08
CA GLY A 198 6.79 9.03 16.54
C GLY A 198 6.92 9.87 15.25
N ALA A 199 8.17 10.12 14.86
CA ALA A 199 8.49 10.89 13.67
C ALA A 199 9.68 10.29 12.91
N SER A 200 9.69 10.45 11.59
CA SER A 200 10.81 10.06 10.73
C SER A 200 11.35 11.26 9.98
N VAL A 201 12.67 11.28 9.76
CA VAL A 201 13.32 12.28 8.90
C VAL A 201 13.12 11.86 7.44
N LEU A 202 12.72 12.81 6.59
CA LEU A 202 12.63 12.56 5.16
C LEU A 202 14.04 12.39 4.58
N THR A 203 14.31 11.25 3.95
CA THR A 203 15.56 11.07 3.21
C THR A 203 15.48 11.76 1.85
N GLY A 204 16.62 12.20 1.31
CA GLY A 204 16.68 12.93 0.03
C GLY A 204 16.28 12.11 -1.19
N ASP A 205 15.98 10.82 -1.01
CA ASP A 205 15.58 9.90 -2.08
C ASP A 205 14.12 10.10 -2.51
N HIS A 206 13.33 10.83 -1.71
CA HIS A 206 11.92 11.12 -1.94
C HIS A 206 11.69 12.53 -2.48
N GLU A 207 10.97 12.61 -3.59
CA GLU A 207 10.66 13.87 -4.29
C GLU A 207 9.17 14.14 -4.19
N LEU A 208 8.76 14.53 -2.99
CA LEU A 208 7.35 14.63 -2.59
C LEU A 208 6.54 15.61 -3.44
N ILE A 209 7.19 16.58 -4.09
CA ILE A 209 6.51 17.50 -5.01
C ILE A 209 5.95 16.75 -6.22
N ALA A 210 6.71 15.83 -6.80
CA ALA A 210 6.26 15.04 -7.96
C ALA A 210 5.10 14.12 -7.55
N GLU A 211 5.25 13.43 -6.41
CA GLU A 211 4.22 12.54 -5.86
C GLU A 211 2.93 13.30 -5.52
N ALA A 212 3.05 14.43 -4.82
CA ALA A 212 1.91 15.29 -4.49
C ALA A 212 1.21 15.81 -5.75
N THR A 213 1.98 16.15 -6.79
CA THR A 213 1.40 16.64 -8.06
C THR A 213 0.60 15.54 -8.75
N MET A 214 1.12 14.32 -8.83
CA MET A 214 0.40 13.17 -9.39
C MET A 214 -0.87 12.84 -8.59
N LEU A 215 -0.77 12.73 -7.26
CA LEU A 215 -1.94 12.38 -6.44
C LEU A 215 -3.00 13.48 -6.45
N ARG A 216 -2.58 14.76 -6.46
CA ARG A 216 -3.53 15.88 -6.61
C ARG A 216 -4.24 15.86 -7.95
N SER A 217 -3.56 15.53 -9.05
CA SER A 217 -4.23 15.49 -10.35
C SER A 217 -5.35 14.45 -10.36
N TRP A 218 -5.16 13.29 -9.71
CA TRP A 218 -6.22 12.29 -9.57
C TRP A 218 -7.40 12.76 -8.71
N ILE A 219 -7.12 13.58 -7.70
CA ILE A 219 -8.19 14.18 -6.87
C ILE A 219 -8.95 15.24 -7.68
N GLU A 220 -8.23 16.07 -8.43
CA GLU A 220 -8.79 17.17 -9.22
C GLU A 220 -9.59 16.67 -10.43
N ASP A 221 -9.18 15.57 -11.06
CA ASP A 221 -9.90 14.94 -12.17
C ASP A 221 -11.05 14.01 -11.72
N GLY A 222 -11.18 13.79 -10.41
CA GLY A 222 -12.24 12.98 -9.79
C GLY A 222 -12.01 11.47 -9.84
N SER A 223 -10.84 11.00 -10.30
CA SER A 223 -10.48 9.59 -10.27
C SER A 223 -10.04 9.09 -8.89
N ALA A 224 -9.75 10.00 -7.97
CA ALA A 224 -9.54 9.73 -6.56
C ALA A 224 -10.26 10.76 -5.68
N GLU A 225 -10.48 10.40 -4.41
CA GLU A 225 -10.98 11.29 -3.38
C GLU A 225 -10.01 11.31 -2.20
N TYR A 226 -9.70 12.51 -1.72
CA TYR A 226 -8.91 12.67 -0.50
C TYR A 226 -9.82 12.89 0.70
N LEU A 227 -9.86 11.89 1.57
CA LEU A 227 -10.57 11.95 2.85
C LEU A 227 -9.71 12.74 3.84
N ARG A 228 -10.07 14.00 4.06
CA ARG A 228 -9.34 14.95 4.92
C ARG A 228 -9.42 14.56 6.39
#